data_AF-A0A943J568-F1
#
_entry.id   AF-A0A943J568-F1
#
_cell.length_a   1.000
_cell.length_b   1.000
_cell.length_c   1.000
_cell.angle_alpha   90.00
_cell.angle_beta   90.00
_cell.angle_gamma   90.00
#
_symmetry.space_group_name_H-M   'P 1'
#
loop_
_entity.id
_entity.type
_entity.pdbx_description
1 polymer ?
#
loop_
_entity_poly.entity_id
_entity_poly.type
_entity_poly.pdbx_seq_one_letter_code
_entity_poly.pdbx_strand_id
1 'polypeptide(L)'
;MTTNSNKNTAGQDISFGSRTDIGYVRDHNEDSLIIIPPLFAVADGMGGHEAGEIASEITVNTLAELAPSHLDAEGLTAAVEAANYNVMKAPRQGIGRDGMGTTLTAAMLEGERLLIAQVGDSRAYLLHKGHLQQITRDHSLMADLIEAGQITPEEARVHPNRSVITRAIGSDIHMRPDIYELNVDAGDRILLCSDGLSSMISNNAIESIMRRQSDAQHCADELVTAALENGGADNVTVVVADVPGFSEVREKKRAHKSRVFYIGLAIALVAVIFAAGFGGYAFISNSAYLIEENGKVSVYRGTPDDFMGIKLSTLDHTTNVDVDKLQPGVANRIKEGMSVSSIDEANSLIAGYEEEIARGEAEAQQAQTATTAQPANNSGNNGGGR
;
A
#
# COMPACT_ATOMS: atom_id res chain seq x y z
N MET A 1 -0.44 24.50 -33.20
CA MET A 1 -0.03 24.51 -31.79
C MET A 1 -1.01 25.39 -31.03
N THR A 2 -2.10 24.77 -30.57
CA THR A 2 -3.05 25.35 -29.63
C THR A 2 -3.55 24.16 -28.82
N THR A 3 -2.88 23.88 -27.71
CA THR A 3 -3.31 22.85 -26.77
C THR A 3 -4.53 23.40 -26.01
N ASN A 4 -5.70 22.79 -26.23
CA ASN A 4 -6.93 23.12 -25.54
C ASN A 4 -6.85 22.61 -24.09
N SER A 5 -6.31 23.42 -23.19
CA SER A 5 -6.32 23.18 -21.74
C SER A 5 -7.41 24.03 -21.10
N ASN A 6 -8.43 23.41 -20.50
CA ASN A 6 -9.45 24.11 -19.73
C ASN A 6 -9.31 23.74 -18.24
N LYS A 7 -9.27 24.77 -17.38
CA LYS A 7 -9.12 24.61 -15.93
C LYS A 7 -10.42 24.12 -15.31
N ASN A 8 -10.41 22.95 -14.68
CA ASN A 8 -11.53 22.49 -13.85
C ASN A 8 -11.62 23.30 -12.54
N THR A 9 -12.78 23.32 -11.88
CA THR A 9 -13.08 23.96 -10.58
C THR A 9 -12.13 23.55 -9.44
N ALA A 10 -11.42 22.42 -9.61
CA ALA A 10 -10.34 21.94 -8.74
C ALA A 10 -8.94 22.50 -9.08
N GLY A 11 -8.82 23.42 -10.04
CA GLY A 11 -7.54 24.03 -10.45
C GLY A 11 -6.60 23.10 -11.23
N GLN A 12 -7.12 22.02 -11.80
CA GLN A 12 -6.34 21.06 -12.58
C GLN A 12 -6.60 21.25 -14.08
N ASP A 13 -5.50 21.33 -14.84
CA ASP A 13 -5.50 21.28 -16.30
C ASP A 13 -5.68 19.82 -16.73
N ILE A 14 -6.90 19.44 -17.12
CA ILE A 14 -7.15 18.16 -17.78
C ILE A 14 -6.81 18.35 -19.26
N SER A 15 -5.83 17.58 -19.75
CA SER A 15 -5.51 17.50 -21.17
C SER A 15 -6.56 16.63 -21.86
N PHE A 16 -7.20 17.15 -22.90
CA PHE A 16 -8.19 16.42 -23.67
C PHE A 16 -8.08 16.74 -25.16
N GLY A 17 -8.67 15.86 -25.96
CA GLY A 17 -8.79 16.00 -27.39
C GLY A 17 -10.07 15.35 -27.88
N SER A 18 -10.60 15.83 -28.98
CA SER A 18 -11.82 15.25 -29.56
C SER A 18 -11.89 15.46 -31.04
N ARG A 19 -12.55 14.54 -31.72
CA ARG A 19 -12.87 14.68 -33.13
C ARG A 19 -14.16 13.95 -33.43
N THR A 20 -14.98 14.57 -34.29
CA THR A 20 -16.17 13.97 -34.88
C THR A 20 -16.08 14.12 -36.39
N ASP A 21 -16.56 13.14 -37.13
CA ASP A 21 -16.54 13.09 -38.59
C ASP A 21 -17.77 12.34 -39.11
N ILE A 22 -18.33 12.79 -40.24
CA ILE A 22 -19.53 12.19 -40.85
C ILE A 22 -19.23 10.77 -41.35
N GLY A 23 -17.97 10.49 -41.71
CA GLY A 23 -17.63 9.28 -42.46
C GLY A 23 -17.83 9.47 -43.97
N TYR A 24 -17.70 8.38 -44.73
CA TYR A 24 -17.76 8.40 -46.19
C TYR A 24 -19.11 7.94 -46.77
N VAL A 25 -19.94 7.29 -45.96
CA VAL A 25 -21.18 6.64 -46.40
C VAL A 25 -22.44 7.39 -45.96
N ARG A 26 -22.41 8.08 -44.83
CA ARG A 26 -23.55 8.83 -44.28
C ARG A 26 -23.65 10.22 -44.91
N ASP A 27 -24.86 10.74 -45.05
CA ASP A 27 -25.12 12.08 -45.60
C ASP A 27 -25.03 13.19 -44.51
N HIS A 28 -25.28 12.83 -43.26
CA HIS A 28 -25.33 13.72 -42.10
C HIS A 28 -24.63 13.09 -40.89
N ASN A 29 -24.27 13.93 -39.91
CA ASN A 29 -23.71 13.48 -38.64
C ASN A 29 -24.82 13.43 -37.58
N GLU A 30 -25.13 12.24 -37.09
CA GLU A 30 -26.07 12.02 -35.99
C GLU A 30 -25.35 11.92 -34.63
N ASP A 31 -24.01 11.89 -34.62
CA ASP A 31 -23.23 11.93 -33.38
C ASP A 31 -23.15 13.34 -32.80
N SER A 32 -23.24 13.41 -31.47
CA SER A 32 -22.99 14.60 -30.66
C SER A 32 -21.96 14.32 -29.56
N LEU A 33 -21.20 15.33 -29.17
CA LEU A 33 -20.27 15.24 -28.04
C LEU A 33 -20.33 16.48 -27.16
N ILE A 34 -19.89 16.33 -25.91
CA ILE A 34 -19.70 17.44 -24.98
C ILE A 34 -18.40 17.30 -24.19
N ILE A 35 -17.75 18.44 -23.98
CA ILE A 35 -16.50 18.55 -23.22
C ILE A 35 -16.59 19.78 -22.32
N ILE A 36 -17.00 19.56 -21.06
CA ILE A 36 -17.07 20.57 -20.02
C ILE A 36 -16.46 19.95 -18.77
N PRO A 37 -15.12 19.95 -18.61
CA PRO A 37 -14.45 19.33 -17.47
C PRO A 37 -15.11 19.71 -16.14
N PRO A 38 -15.42 18.74 -15.26
CA PRO A 38 -14.98 17.33 -15.30
C PRO A 38 -15.74 16.40 -16.25
N LEU A 39 -16.79 16.86 -16.93
CA LEU A 39 -17.68 16.04 -17.77
C LEU A 39 -17.20 15.95 -19.23
N PHE A 40 -17.25 14.73 -19.76
CA PHE A 40 -17.03 14.37 -21.16
C PHE A 40 -18.14 13.42 -21.59
N ALA A 41 -18.74 13.58 -22.76
CA ALA A 41 -19.68 12.57 -23.27
C ALA A 41 -19.70 12.48 -24.80
N VAL A 42 -20.10 11.31 -25.27
CA VAL A 42 -20.42 11.01 -26.68
C VAL A 42 -21.83 10.40 -26.72
N ALA A 43 -22.63 10.84 -27.68
CA ALA A 43 -23.98 10.34 -27.94
C ALA A 43 -24.12 10.06 -29.44
N ASP A 44 -24.47 8.83 -29.79
CA ASP A 44 -24.66 8.37 -31.17
C ASP A 44 -26.16 8.35 -31.47
N GLY A 45 -26.58 9.23 -32.36
CA GLY A 45 -27.98 9.46 -32.68
C GLY A 45 -28.55 8.38 -33.59
N MET A 46 -29.77 7.92 -33.31
CA MET A 46 -30.46 6.95 -34.14
C MET A 46 -31.91 7.34 -34.38
N GLY A 47 -32.34 7.21 -35.62
CA GLY A 47 -33.73 7.48 -36.02
C GLY A 47 -33.82 7.65 -37.52
N GLY A 48 -34.76 6.95 -38.18
CA GLY A 48 -34.93 7.09 -39.62
C GLY A 48 -35.38 8.51 -40.01
N HIS A 49 -34.68 9.11 -40.98
CA HIS A 49 -34.87 10.48 -41.50
C HIS A 49 -34.65 11.62 -40.47
N GLU A 50 -33.38 12.04 -40.30
CA GLU A 50 -32.97 13.28 -39.59
C GLU A 50 -33.69 13.47 -38.25
N ALA A 51 -33.61 12.46 -37.38
CA ALA A 51 -34.07 12.59 -36.00
C ALA A 51 -33.05 12.08 -34.98
N GLY A 52 -32.01 11.37 -35.42
CA GLY A 52 -30.93 10.91 -34.55
C GLY A 52 -30.08 12.07 -34.03
N GLU A 53 -29.74 13.02 -34.91
CA GLU A 53 -28.99 14.22 -34.57
C GLU A 53 -29.71 15.08 -33.53
N ILE A 54 -31.05 15.17 -33.63
CA ILE A 54 -31.88 15.90 -32.67
C ILE A 54 -31.85 15.19 -31.29
N ALA A 55 -31.94 13.87 -31.28
CA ALA A 55 -31.91 13.10 -30.05
C ALA A 55 -30.55 13.17 -29.33
N SER A 56 -29.45 13.04 -30.09
CA SER A 56 -28.10 13.15 -29.54
C SER A 56 -27.80 14.58 -29.05
N GLU A 57 -28.23 15.61 -29.79
CA GLU A 57 -28.09 17.01 -29.40
C GLU A 57 -28.85 17.34 -28.10
N ILE A 58 -30.13 16.95 -28.00
CA ILE A 58 -30.93 17.14 -26.79
C ILE A 58 -30.25 16.47 -25.58
N THR A 59 -29.68 15.28 -25.79
CA THR A 59 -29.01 14.51 -24.74
C THR A 59 -27.78 15.22 -24.21
N VAL A 60 -26.85 15.62 -25.07
CA VAL A 60 -25.62 16.30 -24.63
C VAL A 60 -25.91 17.67 -24.03
N ASN A 61 -26.89 18.41 -24.57
CA ASN A 61 -27.30 19.71 -24.02
C ASN A 61 -27.95 19.56 -22.64
N THR A 62 -28.79 18.53 -22.44
CA THR A 62 -29.38 18.27 -21.12
C THR A 62 -28.30 17.92 -20.09
N LEU A 63 -27.29 17.15 -20.48
CA LEU A 63 -26.13 16.86 -19.62
C LEU A 63 -25.32 18.13 -19.31
N ALA A 64 -25.12 19.02 -20.27
CA ALA A 64 -24.45 20.29 -20.06
C ALA A 64 -25.09 21.11 -18.93
N GLU A 65 -26.41 21.08 -18.86
CA GLU A 65 -27.21 21.87 -17.93
C GLU A 65 -27.38 21.19 -16.56
N LEU A 66 -27.56 19.88 -16.53
CA LEU A 66 -28.03 19.15 -15.34
C LEU A 66 -26.99 18.24 -14.70
N ALA A 67 -25.87 17.93 -15.39
CA ALA A 67 -24.84 17.09 -14.79
C ALA A 67 -24.25 17.78 -13.54
N PRO A 68 -23.91 16.99 -12.51
CA PRO A 68 -23.35 17.55 -11.29
C PRO A 68 -21.99 18.20 -11.56
N SER A 69 -21.64 19.24 -10.80
CA SER A 69 -20.34 19.92 -10.95
C SER A 69 -19.16 19.14 -10.38
N HIS A 70 -19.44 18.10 -9.59
CA HIS A 70 -18.47 17.20 -8.96
C HIS A 70 -18.94 15.76 -9.15
N LEU A 71 -18.07 14.77 -8.89
CA LEU A 71 -18.45 13.36 -9.02
C LEU A 71 -19.59 13.02 -8.06
N ASP A 72 -20.73 12.71 -8.65
CA ASP A 72 -21.95 12.27 -7.98
C ASP A 72 -22.68 11.30 -8.90
N ALA A 73 -22.67 10.02 -8.53
CA ALA A 73 -23.31 8.95 -9.29
C ALA A 73 -24.82 9.14 -9.41
N GLU A 74 -25.47 9.58 -8.33
CA GLU A 74 -26.92 9.81 -8.31
C GLU A 74 -27.27 11.06 -9.14
N GLY A 75 -26.49 12.14 -8.98
CA GLY A 75 -26.63 13.35 -9.79
C GLY A 75 -26.46 13.09 -11.29
N LEU A 76 -25.44 12.33 -11.69
CA LEU A 76 -25.22 11.96 -13.09
C LEU A 76 -26.36 11.06 -13.60
N THR A 77 -26.82 10.10 -12.79
CA THR A 77 -27.97 9.25 -13.13
C THR A 77 -29.23 10.09 -13.38
N ALA A 78 -29.53 11.05 -12.50
CA ALA A 78 -30.68 11.93 -12.65
C ALA A 78 -30.59 12.82 -13.91
N ALA A 79 -29.39 13.29 -14.26
CA ALA A 79 -29.18 14.05 -15.50
C ALA A 79 -29.45 13.20 -16.75
N VAL A 80 -29.04 11.92 -16.75
CA VAL A 80 -29.34 10.98 -17.85
C VAL A 80 -30.83 10.65 -17.93
N GLU A 81 -31.50 10.41 -16.79
CA GLU A 81 -32.95 10.19 -16.75
C GLU A 81 -33.72 11.41 -17.27
N ALA A 82 -33.25 12.63 -16.94
CA ALA A 82 -33.82 13.87 -17.47
C ALA A 82 -33.60 14.01 -18.99
N ALA A 83 -32.41 13.66 -19.50
CA ALA A 83 -32.13 13.62 -20.94
C ALA A 83 -33.08 12.68 -21.67
N ASN A 84 -33.29 11.47 -21.12
CA ASN A 84 -34.26 10.51 -21.63
C ASN A 84 -35.68 11.06 -21.69
N TYR A 85 -36.14 11.68 -20.61
CA TYR A 85 -37.44 12.32 -20.57
C TYR A 85 -37.56 13.45 -21.62
N ASN A 86 -36.52 14.27 -21.78
CA ASN A 86 -36.52 15.38 -22.74
C ASN A 86 -36.57 14.88 -24.20
N VAL A 87 -35.80 13.84 -24.55
CA VAL A 87 -35.86 13.20 -25.87
C VAL A 87 -37.26 12.63 -26.14
N MET A 88 -37.85 11.90 -25.20
CA MET A 88 -39.21 11.33 -25.38
C MET A 88 -40.31 12.39 -25.48
N LYS A 89 -40.12 13.55 -24.87
CA LYS A 89 -41.10 14.66 -24.88
C LYS A 89 -41.02 15.50 -26.15
N ALA A 90 -39.84 15.64 -26.75
CA ALA A 90 -39.56 16.56 -27.84
C ALA A 90 -40.49 16.41 -29.07
N PRO A 91 -40.87 15.20 -29.55
CA PRO A 91 -41.76 15.06 -30.70
C PRO A 91 -43.13 15.69 -30.48
N ARG A 92 -43.65 15.66 -29.24
CA ARG A 92 -44.92 16.30 -28.88
C ARG A 92 -44.85 17.83 -28.91
N GLN A 93 -43.65 18.39 -28.96
CA GLN A 93 -43.38 19.82 -29.07
C GLN A 93 -43.02 20.22 -30.51
N GLY A 94 -43.09 19.29 -31.47
CA GLY A 94 -42.73 19.51 -32.87
C GLY A 94 -41.21 19.52 -33.12
N ILE A 95 -40.42 18.98 -32.20
CA ILE A 95 -38.96 18.86 -32.31
C ILE A 95 -38.62 17.38 -32.53
N GLY A 96 -37.97 17.04 -33.63
CA GLY A 96 -37.65 15.66 -33.98
C GLY A 96 -38.89 14.83 -34.33
N ARG A 97 -38.83 13.51 -34.09
CA ARG A 97 -39.88 12.55 -34.48
C ARG A 97 -40.08 11.48 -33.43
N ASP A 98 -41.28 10.90 -33.41
CA ASP A 98 -41.55 9.73 -32.57
C ASP A 98 -40.62 8.58 -32.94
N GLY A 99 -40.04 7.95 -31.91
CA GLY A 99 -39.09 6.84 -32.08
C GLY A 99 -37.64 7.27 -32.32
N MET A 100 -37.32 8.56 -32.28
CA MET A 100 -35.93 9.00 -32.23
C MET A 100 -35.27 8.58 -30.90
N GLY A 101 -33.99 8.28 -30.95
CA GLY A 101 -33.22 7.91 -29.78
C GLY A 101 -31.73 8.17 -29.98
N THR A 102 -30.96 7.89 -28.94
CA THR A 102 -29.51 8.01 -29.01
C THR A 102 -28.85 7.12 -27.96
N THR A 103 -27.60 6.74 -28.19
CA THR A 103 -26.73 6.21 -27.14
C THR A 103 -26.24 7.35 -26.23
N LEU A 104 -25.59 6.98 -25.14
CA LEU A 104 -24.82 7.88 -24.33
C LEU A 104 -23.70 7.12 -23.62
N THR A 105 -22.49 7.60 -23.80
CA THR A 105 -21.35 7.28 -22.93
C THR A 105 -20.83 8.57 -22.34
N ALA A 106 -21.05 8.79 -21.05
CA ALA A 106 -20.57 9.96 -20.32
C ALA A 106 -19.52 9.55 -19.28
N ALA A 107 -18.48 10.35 -19.12
CA ALA A 107 -17.47 10.20 -18.08
C ALA A 107 -17.26 11.51 -17.33
N MET A 108 -17.19 11.42 -16.01
CA MET A 108 -16.74 12.49 -15.13
C MET A 108 -15.38 12.11 -14.53
N LEU A 109 -14.38 12.94 -14.79
CA LEU A 109 -13.01 12.76 -14.29
C LEU A 109 -12.65 13.89 -13.32
N GLU A 110 -12.41 13.53 -12.05
CA GLU A 110 -11.96 14.47 -11.03
C GLU A 110 -10.83 13.84 -10.20
N GLY A 111 -9.62 14.35 -10.41
CA GLY A 111 -8.42 13.80 -9.81
C GLY A 111 -8.16 12.35 -10.23
N GLU A 112 -8.07 11.44 -9.26
CA GLU A 112 -7.85 9.99 -9.47
C GLU A 112 -9.17 9.19 -9.47
N ARG A 113 -10.32 9.85 -9.62
CA ARG A 113 -11.64 9.19 -9.63
C ARG A 113 -12.32 9.38 -10.97
N LEU A 114 -12.88 8.29 -11.48
CA LEU A 114 -13.60 8.21 -12.74
C LEU A 114 -15.00 7.64 -12.48
N LEU A 115 -16.01 8.37 -12.91
CA LEU A 115 -17.40 7.95 -12.91
C LEU A 115 -17.87 7.87 -14.37
N ILE A 116 -18.48 6.77 -14.78
CA ILE A 116 -19.00 6.57 -16.14
C ILE A 116 -20.49 6.23 -16.08
N ALA A 117 -21.28 6.86 -16.95
CA ALA A 117 -22.66 6.51 -17.21
C ALA A 117 -22.81 6.01 -18.65
N GLN A 118 -23.44 4.86 -18.83
CA GLN A 118 -23.55 4.16 -20.10
C GLN A 118 -25.01 3.82 -20.45
N VAL A 119 -25.40 4.13 -21.69
CA VAL A 119 -26.65 3.73 -22.34
C VAL A 119 -26.37 3.44 -23.82
N GLY A 120 -26.47 2.19 -24.27
CA GLY A 120 -26.28 1.83 -25.68
C GLY A 120 -24.95 1.10 -25.87
N ASP A 121 -24.42 1.15 -27.09
CA ASP A 121 -23.24 0.41 -27.55
C ASP A 121 -22.05 1.29 -27.97
N SER A 122 -22.15 2.61 -27.79
CA SER A 122 -20.96 3.46 -27.66
C SER A 122 -20.11 3.01 -26.46
N ARG A 123 -18.81 3.31 -26.45
CA ARG A 123 -17.88 2.67 -25.50
C ARG A 123 -16.98 3.65 -24.77
N ALA A 124 -16.66 3.28 -23.52
CA ALA A 124 -15.56 3.86 -22.78
C ALA A 124 -14.41 2.85 -22.63
N TYR A 125 -13.19 3.30 -22.88
CA TYR A 125 -11.96 2.56 -22.65
C TYR A 125 -11.03 3.30 -21.69
N LEU A 126 -10.28 2.55 -20.91
CA LEU A 126 -9.17 3.02 -20.08
C LEU A 126 -7.87 2.43 -20.59
N LEU A 127 -6.91 3.29 -20.92
CA LEU A 127 -5.52 2.90 -21.15
C LEU A 127 -4.75 3.05 -19.83
N HIS A 128 -4.49 1.93 -19.17
CA HIS A 128 -3.75 1.89 -17.90
C HIS A 128 -2.42 1.18 -18.09
N LYS A 129 -1.30 1.85 -17.77
CA LYS A 129 0.07 1.31 -17.92
C LYS A 129 0.35 0.70 -19.30
N GLY A 130 -0.26 1.27 -20.34
CA GLY A 130 -0.10 0.82 -21.73
C GLY A 130 -0.96 -0.38 -22.12
N HIS A 131 -1.95 -0.78 -21.31
CA HIS A 131 -2.94 -1.79 -21.65
C HIS A 131 -4.32 -1.16 -21.78
N LEU A 132 -4.99 -1.41 -22.91
CA LEU A 132 -6.34 -0.92 -23.14
C LEU A 132 -7.37 -1.89 -22.56
N GLN A 133 -8.28 -1.36 -21.76
CA GLN A 133 -9.42 -2.11 -21.22
C GLN A 133 -10.72 -1.40 -21.59
N GLN A 134 -11.67 -2.14 -22.14
CA GLN A 134 -13.05 -1.66 -22.28
C GLN A 134 -13.71 -1.68 -20.90
N ILE A 135 -14.27 -0.55 -20.48
CA ILE A 135 -14.93 -0.40 -19.17
C ILE A 135 -16.42 -0.71 -19.27
N THR A 136 -17.06 -0.22 -20.33
CA THR A 136 -18.51 -0.35 -20.52
C THR A 136 -18.89 -1.68 -21.16
N ARG A 137 -20.05 -2.20 -20.80
CA ARG A 137 -20.72 -3.29 -21.52
C ARG A 137 -21.68 -2.69 -22.54
N ASP A 138 -21.62 -3.15 -23.78
CA ASP A 138 -22.56 -2.70 -24.82
C ASP A 138 -23.97 -3.19 -24.48
N HIS A 139 -24.96 -2.31 -24.58
CA HIS A 139 -26.38 -2.68 -24.53
C HIS A 139 -26.84 -3.09 -25.93
N SER A 140 -26.35 -4.23 -26.41
CA SER A 140 -26.67 -4.77 -27.73
C SER A 140 -27.08 -6.23 -27.69
N LEU A 141 -27.86 -6.66 -28.69
CA LEU A 141 -28.27 -8.05 -28.83
C LEU A 141 -27.05 -8.97 -28.92
N MET A 142 -25.98 -8.53 -29.58
CA MET A 142 -24.76 -9.31 -29.72
C MET A 142 -24.06 -9.51 -28.37
N ALA A 143 -23.98 -8.46 -27.55
CA ALA A 143 -23.41 -8.57 -26.20
C ALA A 143 -24.20 -9.56 -25.34
N ASP A 144 -25.54 -9.50 -25.39
CA ASP A 144 -26.41 -10.43 -24.66
C ASP A 144 -26.22 -11.88 -25.12
N LEU A 145 -26.09 -12.13 -26.42
CA LEU A 145 -25.87 -13.48 -26.97
C LEU A 145 -24.47 -14.04 -26.64
N ILE A 146 -23.44 -13.19 -26.67
CA ILE A 146 -22.07 -13.59 -26.29
C ILE A 146 -22.05 -13.99 -24.80
N GLU A 147 -22.65 -13.17 -23.93
CA GLU A 147 -22.70 -13.45 -22.49
C GLU A 147 -23.48 -14.72 -22.17
N ALA A 148 -24.54 -15.00 -22.91
CA ALA A 148 -25.29 -16.25 -22.83
C ALA A 148 -24.53 -17.47 -23.40
N GLY A 149 -23.32 -17.28 -23.97
CA GLY A 149 -22.52 -18.32 -24.58
C GLY A 149 -23.10 -18.89 -25.87
N GLN A 150 -24.00 -18.13 -26.54
CA GLN A 150 -24.71 -18.58 -27.73
C GLN A 150 -23.92 -18.33 -29.02
N ILE A 151 -23.09 -17.28 -29.04
CA ILE A 151 -22.21 -16.93 -30.16
C ILE A 151 -20.84 -16.50 -29.65
N THR A 152 -19.82 -16.58 -30.49
CA THR A 152 -18.50 -16.03 -30.17
C THR A 152 -18.40 -14.55 -30.55
N PRO A 153 -17.45 -13.78 -29.98
CA PRO A 153 -17.19 -12.40 -30.40
C PRO A 153 -16.86 -12.26 -31.89
N GLU A 154 -16.23 -13.26 -32.50
CA GLU A 154 -15.92 -13.28 -33.93
C GLU A 154 -17.19 -13.45 -34.78
N GLU A 155 -18.12 -14.30 -34.35
CA GLU A 155 -19.42 -14.49 -35.02
C GLU A 155 -20.29 -13.24 -34.93
N ALA A 156 -20.28 -12.58 -33.77
CA ALA A 156 -21.03 -11.35 -33.54
C ALA A 156 -20.66 -10.21 -34.52
N ARG A 157 -19.38 -10.11 -34.90
CA ARG A 157 -18.88 -9.04 -35.79
C ARG A 157 -19.49 -9.07 -37.19
N VAL A 158 -19.81 -10.26 -37.70
CA VAL A 158 -20.36 -10.46 -39.05
C VAL A 158 -21.87 -10.75 -39.02
N HIS A 159 -22.48 -10.72 -37.84
CA HIS A 159 -23.89 -11.07 -37.68
C HIS A 159 -24.80 -10.06 -38.41
N PRO A 160 -25.89 -10.52 -39.07
CA PRO A 160 -26.82 -9.61 -39.76
C PRO A 160 -27.46 -8.57 -38.84
N ASN A 161 -27.72 -8.96 -37.58
CA ASN A 161 -28.33 -8.10 -36.56
C ASN A 161 -27.29 -7.45 -35.62
N ARG A 162 -26.05 -7.23 -36.09
CA ARG A 162 -24.98 -6.70 -35.23
C ARG A 162 -25.25 -5.28 -34.69
N SER A 163 -26.04 -4.49 -35.41
CA SER A 163 -26.40 -3.11 -35.06
C SER A 163 -27.67 -3.01 -34.19
N VAL A 164 -28.20 -4.13 -33.70
CA VAL A 164 -29.40 -4.11 -32.85
C VAL A 164 -29.00 -3.82 -31.41
N ILE A 165 -29.37 -2.64 -30.93
CA ILE A 165 -29.22 -2.25 -29.53
C ILE A 165 -30.44 -2.66 -28.69
N THR A 166 -30.23 -2.90 -27.40
CA THR A 166 -31.25 -3.29 -26.43
C THR A 166 -31.63 -2.16 -25.47
N ARG A 167 -30.86 -1.06 -25.45
CA ARG A 167 -31.16 0.12 -24.64
C ARG A 167 -30.69 1.39 -25.31
N ALA A 168 -31.55 2.40 -25.34
CA ALA A 168 -31.26 3.73 -25.85
C ALA A 168 -31.98 4.80 -25.04
N ILE A 169 -31.42 6.02 -25.05
CA ILE A 169 -32.15 7.22 -24.63
C ILE A 169 -33.27 7.47 -25.64
N GLY A 170 -34.46 7.83 -25.17
CA GLY A 170 -35.65 8.05 -25.99
C GLY A 170 -36.54 6.81 -26.18
N SER A 171 -36.06 5.61 -25.80
CA SER A 171 -36.76 4.34 -26.07
C SER A 171 -37.74 3.89 -24.98
N ASP A 172 -37.38 4.04 -23.70
CA ASP A 172 -38.17 3.62 -22.54
C ASP A 172 -38.12 4.71 -21.46
N ILE A 173 -39.28 5.09 -20.92
CA ILE A 173 -39.39 6.11 -19.86
C ILE A 173 -38.76 5.68 -18.53
N HIS A 174 -38.62 4.38 -18.30
CA HIS A 174 -38.00 3.82 -17.10
C HIS A 174 -36.54 3.40 -17.29
N MET A 175 -35.95 3.73 -18.45
CA MET A 175 -34.54 3.47 -18.74
C MET A 175 -33.64 4.11 -17.68
N ARG A 176 -32.67 3.33 -17.19
CA ARG A 176 -31.61 3.78 -16.30
C ARG A 176 -30.24 3.53 -16.93
N PRO A 177 -29.26 4.44 -16.73
CA PRO A 177 -27.89 4.20 -17.13
C PRO A 177 -27.23 3.13 -16.25
N ASP A 178 -26.28 2.42 -16.84
CA ASP A 178 -25.31 1.64 -16.09
C ASP A 178 -24.23 2.59 -15.56
N ILE A 179 -23.93 2.53 -14.26
CA ILE A 179 -22.93 3.38 -13.60
C ILE A 179 -21.69 2.56 -13.24
N TYR A 180 -20.52 3.07 -13.61
CA TYR A 180 -19.22 2.48 -13.28
C TYR A 180 -18.38 3.49 -12.51
N GLU A 181 -17.89 3.08 -11.34
CA GLU A 181 -17.00 3.88 -10.49
C GLU A 181 -15.63 3.22 -10.40
N LEU A 182 -14.58 3.94 -10.79
CA LEU A 182 -13.22 3.44 -10.83
C LEU A 182 -12.25 4.46 -10.22
N ASN A 183 -11.17 3.95 -9.64
CA ASN A 183 -9.99 4.76 -9.35
C ASN A 183 -9.02 4.64 -10.52
N VAL A 184 -8.48 5.78 -10.96
CA VAL A 184 -7.52 5.89 -12.06
C VAL A 184 -6.20 6.45 -11.56
N ASP A 185 -5.10 6.02 -12.16
CA ASP A 185 -3.77 6.50 -11.82
C ASP A 185 -3.37 7.69 -12.71
N ALA A 186 -2.52 8.55 -12.17
CA ALA A 186 -1.78 9.56 -12.94
C ALA A 186 -1.16 8.98 -14.22
N GLY A 187 -1.45 9.59 -15.38
CA GLY A 187 -0.94 9.15 -16.67
C GLY A 187 -1.79 8.08 -17.36
N ASP A 188 -2.90 7.64 -16.74
CA ASP A 188 -3.94 6.91 -17.44
C ASP A 188 -4.63 7.81 -18.48
N ARG A 189 -5.25 7.18 -19.48
CA ARG A 189 -6.02 7.89 -20.51
C ARG A 189 -7.37 7.24 -20.71
N ILE A 190 -8.40 8.06 -20.80
CA ILE A 190 -9.77 7.65 -21.07
C ILE A 190 -10.06 7.94 -22.54
N LEU A 191 -10.76 7.02 -23.20
CA LEU A 191 -11.33 7.19 -24.53
C LEU A 191 -12.82 6.91 -24.45
N LEU A 192 -13.64 7.88 -24.90
CA LEU A 192 -15.05 7.67 -25.21
C LEU A 192 -15.19 7.65 -26.73
N CYS A 193 -16.00 6.74 -27.28
CA CYS A 193 -16.24 6.70 -28.72
C CYS A 193 -17.61 6.16 -29.10
N SER A 194 -18.15 6.62 -30.23
CA SER A 194 -19.28 5.99 -30.91
C SER A 194 -18.88 4.64 -31.54
N ASP A 195 -19.87 3.88 -32.02
CA ASP A 195 -19.62 2.57 -32.59
C ASP A 195 -18.83 2.67 -33.91
N GLY A 196 -18.89 3.80 -34.62
CA GLY A 196 -18.15 4.08 -35.83
C GLY A 196 -16.62 4.03 -35.68
N LEU A 197 -16.09 4.20 -34.46
CA LEU A 197 -14.69 3.88 -34.18
C LEU A 197 -14.50 2.36 -34.00
N SER A 198 -15.24 1.80 -33.05
CA SER A 198 -15.00 0.44 -32.54
C SER A 198 -15.41 -0.68 -33.50
N SER A 199 -16.23 -0.36 -34.50
CA SER A 199 -16.62 -1.24 -35.60
C SER A 199 -15.60 -1.23 -36.75
N MET A 200 -14.88 -0.12 -36.95
CA MET A 200 -13.92 0.06 -38.04
C MET A 200 -12.52 -0.40 -37.68
N ILE A 201 -12.09 -0.21 -36.43
CA ILE A 201 -10.74 -0.58 -35.97
C ILE A 201 -10.76 -1.47 -34.72
N SER A 202 -9.83 -2.42 -34.68
CA SER A 202 -9.72 -3.35 -33.54
C SER A 202 -9.17 -2.69 -32.28
N ASN A 203 -9.51 -3.25 -31.11
CA ASN A 203 -8.98 -2.80 -29.81
C ASN A 203 -7.44 -2.73 -29.77
N ASN A 204 -6.74 -3.65 -30.46
CA ASN A 204 -5.27 -3.62 -30.55
C ASN A 204 -4.77 -2.39 -31.33
N ALA A 205 -5.49 -1.97 -32.37
CA ALA A 205 -5.15 -0.78 -33.14
C ALA A 205 -5.41 0.49 -32.30
N ILE A 206 -6.55 0.53 -31.60
CA ILE A 206 -6.89 1.61 -30.64
C ILE A 206 -5.79 1.73 -29.59
N GLU A 207 -5.40 0.61 -28.94
CA GLU A 207 -4.32 0.59 -27.95
C GLU A 207 -3.02 1.14 -28.53
N SER A 208 -2.63 0.66 -29.72
CA SER A 208 -1.40 1.10 -30.39
C SER A 208 -1.38 2.61 -30.65
N ILE A 209 -2.49 3.18 -31.14
CA ILE A 209 -2.62 4.61 -31.40
C ILE A 209 -2.54 5.40 -30.10
N MET A 210 -3.34 5.02 -29.09
CA MET A 210 -3.38 5.71 -27.80
C MET A 210 -2.05 5.66 -27.05
N ARG A 211 -1.27 4.59 -27.20
CA ARG A 211 0.08 4.48 -26.61
C ARG A 211 1.12 5.34 -27.31
N ARG A 212 1.00 5.50 -28.63
CA ARG A 212 2.00 6.18 -29.46
C ARG A 212 1.86 7.69 -29.41
N GLN A 213 0.63 8.19 -29.38
CA GLN A 213 0.34 9.61 -29.43
C GLN A 213 0.29 10.18 -28.02
N SER A 214 1.26 11.03 -27.66
CA SER A 214 1.29 11.65 -26.32
C SER A 214 0.25 12.78 -26.17
N ASP A 215 0.01 13.54 -27.23
CA ASP A 215 -0.97 14.63 -27.25
C ASP A 215 -2.40 14.09 -27.44
N ALA A 216 -3.33 14.51 -26.59
CA ALA A 216 -4.70 14.01 -26.60
C ALA A 216 -5.46 14.38 -27.89
N GLN A 217 -5.24 15.58 -28.44
CA GLN A 217 -5.90 16.00 -29.69
C GLN A 217 -5.36 15.22 -30.88
N HIS A 218 -4.04 15.10 -31.02
CA HIS A 218 -3.47 14.26 -32.08
C HIS A 218 -3.88 12.79 -31.94
N CYS A 219 -4.04 12.28 -30.71
CA CYS A 219 -4.58 10.94 -30.48
C CYS A 219 -6.01 10.82 -31.02
N ALA A 220 -6.89 11.78 -30.72
CA ALA A 220 -8.26 11.81 -31.24
C ALA A 220 -8.28 11.89 -32.78
N ASP A 221 -7.43 12.75 -33.36
CA ASP A 221 -7.33 12.91 -34.81
C ASP A 221 -6.92 11.60 -35.51
N GLU A 222 -5.90 10.92 -34.98
CA GLU A 222 -5.39 9.66 -35.52
C GLU A 222 -6.38 8.51 -35.38
N LEU A 223 -7.14 8.46 -34.26
CA LEU A 223 -8.19 7.46 -34.07
C LEU A 223 -9.29 7.58 -35.14
N VAL A 224 -9.78 8.79 -35.38
CA VAL A 224 -10.79 9.02 -36.42
C VAL A 224 -10.22 8.79 -37.81
N THR A 225 -8.99 9.25 -38.11
CA THR A 225 -8.35 8.98 -39.40
C THR A 225 -8.23 7.47 -39.65
N ALA A 226 -7.82 6.70 -38.65
CA ALA A 226 -7.73 5.24 -38.78
C ALA A 226 -9.10 4.58 -39.03
N ALA A 227 -10.18 5.06 -38.41
CA ALA A 227 -11.53 4.58 -38.68
C ALA A 227 -11.99 4.87 -40.11
N LEU A 228 -11.73 6.09 -40.60
CA LEU A 228 -12.04 6.50 -41.97
C LEU A 228 -11.26 5.65 -42.99
N GLU A 229 -9.97 5.44 -42.78
CA GLU A 229 -9.12 4.59 -43.64
C GLU A 229 -9.59 3.12 -43.69
N ASN A 230 -10.30 2.64 -42.67
CA ASN A 230 -10.88 1.29 -42.62
C ASN A 230 -12.32 1.21 -43.16
N GLY A 231 -12.81 2.28 -43.78
CA GLY A 231 -14.06 2.29 -44.55
C GLY A 231 -14.96 3.48 -44.25
N GLY A 232 -14.88 4.05 -43.04
CA GLY A 232 -15.70 5.21 -42.64
C GLY A 232 -17.19 4.99 -42.90
N ALA A 233 -17.71 3.80 -42.56
CA ALA A 233 -19.07 3.39 -42.91
C ALA A 233 -20.15 4.09 -42.06
N ASP A 234 -19.75 4.69 -40.95
CA ASP A 234 -20.62 5.39 -40.01
C ASP A 234 -20.04 6.75 -39.60
N ASN A 235 -20.84 7.52 -38.87
CA ASN A 235 -20.35 8.66 -38.11
C ASN A 235 -19.33 8.19 -37.09
N VAL A 236 -18.25 8.95 -36.90
CA VAL A 236 -17.16 8.56 -35.99
C VAL A 236 -16.88 9.70 -35.06
N THR A 237 -17.11 9.47 -33.77
CA THR A 237 -16.88 10.46 -32.73
C THR A 237 -16.03 9.88 -31.62
N VAL A 238 -15.00 10.63 -31.22
CA VAL A 238 -14.07 10.25 -30.15
C VAL A 238 -13.78 11.43 -29.23
N VAL A 239 -13.65 11.12 -27.94
CA VAL A 239 -13.13 12.03 -26.91
C VAL A 239 -12.04 11.31 -26.14
N VAL A 240 -10.86 11.93 -26.07
CA VAL A 240 -9.70 11.44 -25.32
C VAL A 240 -9.44 12.40 -24.17
N ALA A 241 -9.30 11.87 -22.94
CA ALA A 241 -8.97 12.66 -21.76
C ALA A 241 -7.82 12.01 -20.98
N ASP A 242 -6.78 12.78 -20.68
CA ASP A 242 -5.64 12.33 -19.88
C ASP A 242 -5.91 12.56 -18.38
N VAL A 243 -5.62 11.55 -17.56
CA VAL A 243 -5.74 11.64 -16.11
C VAL A 243 -4.58 12.48 -15.56
N PRO A 244 -4.86 13.63 -14.94
CA PRO A 244 -3.84 14.56 -14.48
C PRO A 244 -2.95 13.90 -13.42
N GLY A 245 -1.64 14.12 -13.53
CA GLY A 245 -0.68 13.46 -12.67
C GLY A 245 -0.54 14.11 -11.28
N PHE A 246 -0.90 13.39 -10.21
CA PHE A 246 -0.48 13.72 -8.83
C PHE A 246 0.92 13.20 -8.49
N SER A 247 1.82 13.10 -9.48
CA SER A 247 3.12 12.47 -9.35
C SER A 247 3.93 13.06 -8.18
N GLU A 248 3.86 14.37 -7.94
CA GLU A 248 4.62 15.01 -6.85
C GLU A 248 4.06 14.76 -5.45
N VAL A 249 2.73 14.62 -5.29
CA VAL A 249 2.10 14.50 -3.96
C VAL A 249 2.19 13.07 -3.44
N ARG A 250 2.10 12.08 -4.34
CA ARG A 250 2.17 10.66 -4.01
C ARG A 250 3.58 10.20 -3.69
N GLU A 251 4.61 10.69 -4.41
CA GLU A 251 6.01 10.44 -4.06
C GLU A 251 6.34 10.95 -2.65
N LYS A 252 5.91 12.18 -2.32
CA LYS A 252 6.18 12.77 -1.00
C LYS A 252 5.49 12.00 0.14
N LYS A 253 4.23 11.59 -0.03
CA LYS A 253 3.50 10.80 1.00
C LYS A 253 4.07 9.38 1.17
N ARG A 254 4.40 8.70 0.07
CA ARG A 254 4.94 7.32 0.12
C ARG A 254 6.37 7.29 0.66
N ALA A 255 7.19 8.28 0.30
CA ALA A 255 8.53 8.46 0.84
C ALA A 255 8.54 8.87 2.32
N HIS A 256 7.57 9.67 2.77
CA HIS A 256 7.46 10.03 4.19
C HIS A 256 7.06 8.83 5.05
N LYS A 257 6.08 8.04 4.60
CA LYS A 257 5.61 6.84 5.33
C LYS A 257 6.71 5.77 5.42
N SER A 258 7.51 5.58 4.38
CA SER A 258 8.64 4.64 4.41
C SER A 258 9.81 5.15 5.26
N ARG A 259 10.16 6.45 5.21
CA ARG A 259 11.20 7.03 6.05
C ARG A 259 10.86 6.94 7.55
N VAL A 260 9.62 7.27 7.93
CA VAL A 260 9.18 7.17 9.33
C VAL A 260 9.23 5.73 9.84
N PHE A 261 8.85 4.75 9.00
CA PHE A 261 8.95 3.32 9.35
C PHE A 261 10.40 2.88 9.58
N TYR A 262 11.32 3.23 8.66
CA TYR A 262 12.75 2.87 8.81
C TYR A 262 13.44 3.60 9.96
N ILE A 263 13.07 4.85 10.24
CA ILE A 263 13.54 5.59 11.42
C ILE A 263 13.06 4.90 12.71
N GLY A 264 11.78 4.49 12.76
CA GLY A 264 11.24 3.74 13.89
C GLY A 264 11.96 2.40 14.13
N LEU A 265 12.25 1.66 13.05
CA LEU A 265 13.02 0.41 13.11
C LEU A 265 14.44 0.63 13.66
N ALA A 266 15.13 1.67 13.19
CA ALA A 266 16.48 2.00 13.65
C ALA A 266 16.51 2.38 15.15
N ILE A 267 15.54 3.18 15.61
CA ILE A 267 15.41 3.55 17.02
C ILE A 267 15.15 2.32 17.89
N ALA A 268 14.26 1.41 17.45
CA ALA A 268 13.98 0.17 18.18
C ALA A 268 15.23 -0.71 18.30
N LEU A 269 16.04 -0.82 17.24
CA LEU A 269 17.27 -1.61 17.25
C LEU A 269 18.32 -1.01 18.19
N VAL A 270 18.47 0.31 18.21
CA VAL A 270 19.35 1.01 19.16
C VAL A 270 18.87 0.81 20.61
N ALA A 271 17.56 0.88 20.86
CA ALA A 271 17.00 0.63 22.19
C ALA A 271 17.27 -0.80 22.69
N VAL A 272 17.18 -1.81 21.80
CA VAL A 272 17.52 -3.20 22.14
C VAL A 272 19.00 -3.35 22.48
N ILE A 273 19.91 -2.71 21.72
CA ILE A 273 21.35 -2.74 22.02
C ILE A 273 21.64 -2.07 23.37
N PHE A 274 21.02 -0.91 23.65
CA PHE A 274 21.17 -0.24 24.95
C PHE A 274 20.61 -1.08 26.10
N ALA A 275 19.45 -1.72 25.93
CA ALA A 275 18.88 -2.59 26.94
C ALA A 275 19.77 -3.82 27.22
N ALA A 276 20.33 -4.44 26.18
CA ALA A 276 21.27 -5.55 26.31
C ALA A 276 22.58 -5.10 27.00
N GLY A 277 23.14 -3.96 26.61
CA GLY A 277 24.34 -3.39 27.22
C GLY A 277 24.12 -3.01 28.68
N PHE A 278 22.99 -2.40 29.02
CA PHE A 278 22.61 -2.07 30.39
C PHE A 278 22.39 -3.32 31.25
N GLY A 279 21.70 -4.34 30.72
CA GLY A 279 21.52 -5.62 31.40
C GLY A 279 22.85 -6.32 31.68
N GLY A 280 23.75 -6.35 30.70
CA GLY A 280 25.10 -6.91 30.87
C GLY A 280 25.94 -6.14 31.89
N TYR A 281 25.92 -4.80 31.83
CA TYR A 281 26.64 -3.95 32.80
C TYR A 281 26.13 -4.16 34.22
N ALA A 282 24.80 -4.16 34.42
CA ALA A 282 24.18 -4.37 35.72
C ALA A 282 24.58 -5.73 36.31
N PHE A 283 24.57 -6.79 35.50
CA PHE A 283 24.97 -8.14 35.93
C PHE A 283 26.43 -8.19 36.41
N ILE A 284 27.35 -7.63 35.63
CA ILE A 284 28.78 -7.64 35.96
C ILE A 284 29.04 -6.80 37.22
N SER A 285 28.42 -5.63 37.34
CA SER A 285 28.60 -4.73 38.49
C SER A 285 28.10 -5.30 39.82
N ASN A 286 27.19 -6.28 39.77
CA ASN A 286 26.63 -6.90 40.97
C ASN A 286 27.39 -8.16 41.41
N SER A 287 28.26 -8.71 40.54
CA SER A 287 29.10 -9.87 40.84
C SER A 287 30.33 -9.49 41.67
N ALA A 288 30.87 -10.44 42.42
CA ALA A 288 32.14 -10.26 43.13
C ALA A 288 32.98 -11.54 43.06
N TYR A 289 34.27 -11.45 43.34
CA TYR A 289 35.13 -12.61 43.49
C TYR A 289 36.19 -12.39 44.57
N LEU A 290 36.66 -13.50 45.13
CA LEU A 290 37.68 -13.58 46.16
C LEU A 290 38.97 -14.09 45.53
N ILE A 291 40.08 -13.38 45.74
CA ILE A 291 41.40 -13.79 45.25
C ILE A 291 42.47 -13.59 46.31
N GLU A 292 43.52 -14.40 46.27
CA GLU A 292 44.69 -14.22 47.15
C GLU A 292 45.57 -13.08 46.64
N GLU A 293 45.83 -12.11 47.50
CA GLU A 293 46.76 -11.01 47.23
C GLU A 293 47.61 -10.74 48.47
N ASN A 294 48.93 -10.88 48.31
CA ASN A 294 49.90 -10.73 49.41
C ASN A 294 49.62 -11.65 50.62
N GLY A 295 49.19 -12.89 50.38
CA GLY A 295 48.90 -13.88 51.44
C GLY A 295 47.55 -13.72 52.13
N LYS A 296 46.76 -12.70 51.76
CA LYS A 296 45.44 -12.40 52.34
C LYS A 296 44.33 -12.51 51.31
N VAL A 297 43.09 -12.74 51.77
CA VAL A 297 41.91 -12.75 50.89
C VAL A 297 41.50 -11.32 50.54
N SER A 298 41.53 -10.97 49.25
CA SER A 298 41.02 -9.69 48.71
C SER A 298 39.67 -9.90 48.02
N VAL A 299 38.75 -8.95 48.20
CA VAL A 299 37.44 -8.92 47.55
C VAL A 299 37.46 -7.94 46.38
N TYR A 300 37.12 -8.44 45.19
CA TYR A 300 36.94 -7.64 44.00
C TYR A 300 35.47 -7.62 43.57
N ARG A 301 35.00 -6.48 43.08
CA ARG A 301 33.70 -6.32 42.44
C ARG A 301 33.87 -6.51 40.94
N GLY A 302 33.09 -7.39 40.33
CA GLY A 302 33.16 -7.75 38.90
C GLY A 302 33.56 -9.21 38.66
N THR A 303 34.01 -9.51 37.43
CA THR A 303 34.48 -10.83 37.02
C THR A 303 36.02 -10.91 37.01
N PRO A 304 36.62 -12.08 37.32
CA PRO A 304 38.07 -12.26 37.27
C PRO A 304 38.63 -12.30 35.84
N ASP A 305 37.78 -12.54 34.84
CA ASP A 305 38.15 -12.58 33.42
C ASP A 305 38.25 -11.18 32.79
N ASP A 306 39.22 -11.01 31.90
CA ASP A 306 39.37 -9.82 31.06
C ASP A 306 38.48 -9.90 29.83
N PHE A 307 37.75 -8.82 29.52
CA PHE A 307 37.00 -8.71 28.28
C PHE A 307 37.65 -7.68 27.36
N MET A 308 38.14 -8.11 26.20
CA MET A 308 38.81 -7.25 25.21
C MET A 308 39.96 -6.41 25.80
N GLY A 309 40.71 -6.95 26.76
CA GLY A 309 41.86 -6.28 27.40
C GLY A 309 41.48 -5.19 28.42
N ILE A 310 40.20 -5.06 28.75
CA ILE A 310 39.72 -4.17 29.80
C ILE A 310 39.40 -5.02 31.03
N LYS A 311 40.04 -4.71 32.16
CA LYS A 311 39.70 -5.31 33.45
C LYS A 311 38.32 -4.82 33.86
N LEU A 312 37.38 -5.76 33.96
CA LEU A 312 36.01 -5.49 34.40
C LEU A 312 35.85 -5.65 35.91
N SER A 313 36.95 -5.56 36.64
CA SER A 313 37.00 -5.69 38.09
C SER A 313 37.67 -4.50 38.75
N THR A 314 37.19 -4.19 39.95
CA THR A 314 37.73 -3.16 40.83
C THR A 314 37.91 -3.74 42.22
N LEU A 315 39.08 -3.52 42.84
CA LEU A 315 39.32 -3.90 44.23
C LEU A 315 38.34 -3.16 45.14
N ASP A 316 37.58 -3.89 45.95
CA ASP A 316 36.68 -3.28 46.95
C ASP A 316 37.44 -3.11 48.27
N HIS A 317 37.93 -4.21 48.86
CA HIS A 317 38.79 -4.17 50.05
C HIS A 317 39.59 -5.47 50.25
N THR A 318 40.67 -5.39 51.04
CA THR A 318 41.48 -6.55 51.46
C THR A 318 41.13 -6.91 52.91
N THR A 319 40.93 -8.20 53.17
CA THR A 319 40.56 -8.71 54.50
C THR A 319 41.79 -9.02 55.35
N ASN A 320 41.59 -9.38 56.63
CA ASN A 320 42.67 -9.85 57.50
C ASN A 320 42.79 -11.38 57.56
N VAL A 321 42.10 -12.10 56.67
CA VAL A 321 42.12 -13.56 56.62
C VAL A 321 43.35 -14.03 55.84
N ASP A 322 44.25 -14.73 56.52
CA ASP A 322 45.42 -15.35 55.90
C ASP A 322 45.01 -16.63 55.15
N VAL A 323 45.37 -16.74 53.87
CA VAL A 323 44.95 -17.85 53.00
C VAL A 323 45.54 -19.18 53.43
N ASP A 324 46.72 -19.17 54.06
CA ASP A 324 47.39 -20.38 54.55
C ASP A 324 46.76 -20.98 55.81
N LYS A 325 45.88 -20.23 56.49
CA LYS A 325 45.09 -20.71 57.63
C LYS A 325 43.75 -21.34 57.23
N LEU A 326 43.37 -21.22 55.96
CA LEU A 326 42.13 -21.78 55.43
C LEU A 326 42.28 -23.27 55.11
N GLN A 327 41.14 -23.97 55.01
CA GLN A 327 41.14 -25.35 54.54
C GLN A 327 41.81 -25.45 53.15
N PRO A 328 42.66 -26.48 52.87
CA PRO A 328 43.40 -26.58 51.62
C PRO A 328 42.54 -26.50 50.34
N GLY A 329 41.31 -27.01 50.39
CA GLY A 329 40.36 -26.93 49.28
C GLY A 329 39.81 -25.52 49.04
N VAL A 330 39.60 -24.75 50.11
CA VAL A 330 39.13 -23.36 50.04
C VAL A 330 40.27 -22.45 49.59
N ALA A 331 41.46 -22.62 50.15
CA ALA A 331 42.66 -21.86 49.79
C ALA A 331 42.99 -21.98 48.30
N ASN A 332 42.92 -23.20 47.72
CA ASN A 332 43.16 -23.40 46.29
C ASN A 332 42.09 -22.71 45.43
N ARG A 333 40.81 -22.75 45.82
CA ARG A 333 39.74 -22.07 45.08
C ARG A 333 39.86 -20.54 45.13
N ILE A 334 40.34 -19.99 46.24
CA ILE A 334 40.61 -18.55 46.36
C ILE A 334 41.82 -18.16 45.50
N LYS A 335 42.88 -18.99 45.47
CA LYS A 335 44.04 -18.77 44.58
C LYS A 335 43.68 -18.81 43.09
N GLU A 336 42.67 -19.60 42.72
CA GLU A 336 42.13 -19.67 41.35
C GLU A 336 41.11 -18.57 41.04
N GLY A 337 40.71 -17.74 42.02
CA GLY A 337 39.68 -16.70 41.86
C GLY A 337 38.27 -17.26 42.04
N MET A 338 37.78 -17.28 43.28
CA MET A 338 36.46 -17.80 43.61
C MET A 338 35.37 -16.76 43.34
N SER A 339 34.57 -16.96 42.29
CA SER A 339 33.43 -16.10 41.97
C SER A 339 32.25 -16.32 42.93
N VAL A 340 31.59 -15.22 43.32
CA VAL A 340 30.41 -15.18 44.18
C VAL A 340 29.36 -14.24 43.58
N SER A 341 28.10 -14.43 43.95
CA SER A 341 26.96 -13.77 43.30
C SER A 341 26.77 -12.31 43.73
N SER A 342 27.34 -11.91 44.87
CA SER A 342 27.33 -10.53 45.35
C SER A 342 28.45 -10.25 46.36
N ILE A 343 28.67 -8.97 46.65
CA ILE A 343 29.63 -8.55 47.67
C ILE A 343 29.18 -8.91 49.09
N ASP A 344 27.86 -8.94 49.32
CA ASP A 344 27.30 -9.33 50.61
C ASP A 344 27.53 -10.83 50.88
N GLU A 345 27.45 -11.66 49.84
CA GLU A 345 27.80 -13.07 49.91
C GLU A 345 29.31 -13.25 50.17
N ALA A 346 30.16 -12.47 49.49
CA ALA A 346 31.60 -12.46 49.73
C ALA A 346 31.93 -12.18 51.20
N ASN A 347 31.34 -11.12 51.76
CA ASN A 347 31.54 -10.71 53.15
C ASN A 347 31.02 -11.76 54.14
N SER A 348 29.88 -12.40 53.83
CA SER A 348 29.32 -13.45 54.67
C SER A 348 30.21 -14.70 54.70
N LEU A 349 30.81 -15.07 53.56
CA LEU A 349 31.77 -16.17 53.49
C LEU A 349 33.06 -15.86 54.25
N ILE A 350 33.57 -14.64 54.13
CA ILE A 350 34.76 -14.18 54.87
C ILE A 350 34.51 -14.26 56.38
N ALA A 351 33.36 -13.76 56.86
CA ALA A 351 33.01 -13.84 58.27
C ALA A 351 32.94 -15.29 58.78
N GLY A 352 32.41 -16.21 57.96
CA GLY A 352 32.41 -17.64 58.27
C GLY A 352 33.81 -18.23 58.36
N TYR A 353 34.72 -17.85 57.46
CA TYR A 353 36.12 -18.28 57.51
C TYR A 353 36.86 -17.72 58.73
N GLU A 354 36.59 -16.48 59.14
CA GLU A 354 37.15 -15.90 60.36
C GLU A 354 36.71 -16.66 61.61
N GLU A 355 35.43 -17.04 61.70
CA GLU A 355 34.89 -17.81 62.82
C GLU A 355 35.47 -19.24 62.86
N GLU A 356 35.64 -19.88 61.70
CA GLU A 356 36.24 -21.22 61.60
C GLU A 356 37.73 -21.21 62.01
N ILE A 357 38.49 -20.20 61.58
CA ILE A 357 39.88 -20.02 62.02
C ILE A 357 39.95 -19.77 63.53
N ALA A 358 39.10 -18.89 64.06
CA ALA A 358 39.06 -18.59 65.50
C ALA A 358 38.71 -19.83 66.34
N ARG A 359 37.78 -20.66 65.87
CA ARG A 359 37.42 -21.93 66.52
C ARG A 359 38.57 -22.93 66.48
N GLY A 360 39.25 -23.08 65.34
CA GLY A 360 40.42 -23.95 65.21
C GLY A 360 41.58 -23.51 66.10
N GLU A 361 41.83 -22.20 66.23
CA GLU A 361 42.85 -21.64 67.12
C GLU A 361 42.48 -21.86 68.61
N ALA A 362 41.20 -21.72 68.99
CA ALA A 362 40.72 -22.00 70.34
C ALA A 362 40.79 -23.49 70.71
N GLU A 363 40.46 -24.39 69.79
CA GLU A 363 40.60 -25.84 69.96
C GLU A 363 42.08 -26.25 70.07
N ALA A 364 42.98 -25.63 69.29
CA ALA A 364 44.42 -25.83 69.39
C ALA A 364 45.01 -25.32 70.72
N GLN A 365 44.54 -24.19 71.24
CA GLN A 365 44.93 -23.66 72.55
C GLN A 365 44.40 -24.53 73.69
N GLN A 366 43.18 -25.06 73.60
CA GLN A 366 42.65 -26.02 74.59
C GLN A 366 43.43 -27.34 74.59
N ALA A 367 43.86 -27.82 73.42
CA ALA A 367 44.71 -29.01 73.30
C ALA A 367 46.13 -28.79 73.89
N GLN A 368 46.70 -27.60 73.75
CA GLN A 368 47.98 -27.23 74.40
C GLN A 368 47.83 -27.03 75.93
N THR A 369 46.69 -26.51 76.39
CA THR A 369 46.43 -26.32 77.83
C THR A 369 46.15 -27.65 78.55
N ALA A 370 45.49 -28.60 77.88
CA ALA A 370 45.27 -29.96 78.37
C ALA A 370 46.55 -30.80 78.47
N THR A 371 47.61 -30.44 77.74
CA THR A 371 48.92 -31.12 77.79
C THR A 371 49.81 -30.60 78.94
N THR A 372 49.41 -29.54 79.65
CA THR A 372 50.24 -28.89 80.70
C THR A 372 49.74 -29.14 82.13
N ALA A 373 48.73 -30.00 82.34
CA ALA A 373 48.19 -30.30 83.67
C ALA A 373 47.97 -31.80 83.94
N GLN A 374 49.04 -32.54 84.26
CA GLN A 374 48.94 -33.73 85.11
C GLN A 374 50.21 -33.93 85.97
N PRO A 375 50.11 -34.22 87.29
CA PRO A 375 51.16 -33.96 88.27
C PRO A 375 52.12 -35.14 88.53
N ALA A 376 53.29 -34.80 89.05
CA ALA A 376 54.27 -35.72 89.63
C ALA A 376 53.90 -36.13 91.07
N ASN A 377 53.90 -37.44 91.35
CA ASN A 377 54.30 -38.11 92.61
C ASN A 377 53.82 -39.58 92.57
N ASN A 378 54.48 -40.59 93.11
CA ASN A 378 55.82 -40.80 93.62
C ASN A 378 55.95 -42.33 93.83
N SER A 379 57.16 -42.85 93.66
CA SER A 379 57.81 -43.98 94.36
C SER A 379 57.01 -45.05 95.15
N GLY A 380 57.49 -46.30 95.02
CA GLY A 380 57.43 -47.32 96.09
C GLY A 380 57.01 -48.71 95.60
N ASN A 381 57.91 -49.48 94.98
CA ASN A 381 58.74 -50.51 95.64
C ASN A 381 57.99 -51.84 95.94
N ASN A 382 58.48 -52.91 95.31
CA ASN A 382 59.12 -54.08 95.94
C ASN A 382 58.60 -55.44 95.48
N GLY A 383 59.54 -56.33 95.15
CA GLY A 383 59.51 -57.71 95.64
C GLY A 383 59.16 -58.83 94.66
N GLY A 384 60.20 -59.63 94.34
CA GLY A 384 60.16 -61.10 94.22
C GLY A 384 59.39 -61.70 93.03
N GLY A 385 59.86 -62.72 92.33
CA GLY A 385 60.94 -63.66 92.59
C GLY A 385 60.52 -65.02 92.02
N ARG A 386 61.51 -65.71 91.45
CA ARG A 386 61.55 -67.12 90.98
C ARG A 386 61.08 -67.41 89.57
#